data_AF-A0A8X6FS57-F1
#
_entry.id   AF-A0A8X6FS57-F1
#
_cell.length_a   1.000
_cell.length_b   1.000
_cell.length_c   1.000
_cell.angle_alpha   90.00
_cell.angle_beta   90.00
_cell.angle_gamma   90.00
#
_symmetry.space_group_name_H-M   'P 1'
#
loop_
_entity.id
_entity.type
_entity.pdbx_description
1 polymer ?
#
loop_
_entity_poly.entity_id
_entity_poly.type
_entity_poly.pdbx_seq_one_letter_code
_entity_poly.pdbx_strand_id
1 'polypeptide(L)'
;FVDCTLRLKTAGLLKCNTNTVESGPECLIECDKYGNKPSVPQVINECNEYGKWSAALPHCVEKEGIKTVQAPKKRTHTDALDYP
;
A
#
# COMPACT_ATOMS: atom_id res chain seq x y z
N PHE A 1 -11.27 -5.27 -2.67
CA PHE A 1 -10.45 -4.06 -2.53
C PHE A 1 -9.00 -4.47 -2.74
N VAL A 2 -8.39 -3.94 -3.78
CA VAL A 2 -6.96 -4.13 -4.05
C VAL A 2 -6.23 -2.92 -3.49
N ASP A 3 -5.25 -3.17 -2.64
CA ASP A 3 -4.41 -2.12 -2.08
C ASP A 3 -3.08 -2.06 -2.85
N CYS A 4 -2.87 -0.92 -3.52
CA CYS A 4 -1.67 -0.61 -4.28
C CYS A 4 -0.95 0.58 -3.64
N THR A 5 -1.10 0.77 -2.33
CA THR A 5 -0.52 1.91 -1.64
C THR A 5 0.97 1.67 -1.48
N LEU A 6 1.79 2.62 -1.92
CA LEU A 6 3.24 2.60 -1.72
C LEU A 6 3.63 3.63 -0.67
N ARG A 7 4.71 3.33 0.02
CA ARG A 7 5.36 4.23 0.96
C ARG A 7 6.86 4.27 0.70
N LEU A 8 7.42 5.47 0.77
CA LEU A 8 8.87 5.66 0.77
C LEU A 8 9.49 5.18 2.09
N LYS A 9 10.51 4.35 1.97
CA LYS A 9 11.39 3.88 3.05
C LYS A 9 12.54 4.85 3.31
N THR A 10 12.99 5.54 2.26
CA THR A 10 14.15 6.44 2.28
C THR A 10 13.81 7.76 1.60
N ALA A 11 14.74 8.71 1.64
CA ALA A 11 14.60 9.96 0.89
C ALA A 11 14.45 9.69 -0.62
N GLY A 12 13.58 10.47 -1.26
CA GLY A 12 13.22 10.34 -2.66
C GLY A 12 11.86 10.96 -2.95
N LEU A 13 11.36 10.71 -4.16
CA LEU A 13 10.06 11.15 -4.63
C LEU A 13 9.15 9.95 -4.83
N LEU A 14 7.92 10.05 -4.33
CA LEU A 14 6.86 9.11 -4.62
C LEU A 14 5.61 9.92 -4.92
N LYS A 15 5.17 9.87 -6.17
CA LYS A 15 3.97 10.55 -6.65
C LYS A 15 3.07 9.55 -7.35
N CYS A 16 2.00 9.17 -6.68
CA CYS A 16 1.00 8.27 -7.23
C CYS A 16 -0.20 9.05 -7.75
N ASN A 17 -0.68 8.66 -8.93
CA ASN A 17 -1.84 9.18 -9.59
C ASN A 17 -2.90 8.09 -9.72
N THR A 18 -4.07 8.32 -9.14
CA THR A 18 -5.24 7.42 -9.18
C THR A 18 -6.37 8.14 -9.88
N ASN A 19 -6.36 8.18 -11.22
CA ASN A 19 -7.28 9.03 -11.99
C ASN A 19 -8.50 8.29 -12.57
N THR A 20 -8.62 6.99 -12.38
CA THR A 20 -9.63 6.19 -13.11
C THR A 20 -10.14 5.03 -12.27
N VAL A 21 -11.42 4.72 -12.44
CA VAL A 21 -12.09 3.55 -11.85
C VAL A 21 -11.66 2.25 -12.55
N GLU A 22 -11.18 2.36 -13.80
CA GLU A 22 -10.90 1.23 -14.69
C GLU A 22 -9.43 0.79 -14.70
N SER A 23 -8.50 1.59 -14.16
CA SER A 23 -7.08 1.22 -14.07
C SER A 23 -6.55 1.50 -12.68
N GLY A 24 -5.59 0.68 -12.22
CA GLY A 24 -4.98 0.90 -10.92
C GLY A 24 -4.01 2.10 -10.93
N PRO A 25 -3.48 2.48 -9.77
CA PRO A 25 -2.61 3.64 -9.61
C PRO A 25 -1.34 3.54 -10.47
N GLU A 26 -0.99 4.67 -11.08
CA GLU A 26 0.34 4.89 -11.64
C GLU A 26 1.19 5.68 -10.64
N CYS A 27 2.36 5.17 -10.28
CA CYS A 27 3.29 5.82 -9.36
C CYS A 27 4.61 6.13 -10.03
N LEU A 28 4.98 7.40 -9.94
CA LEU A 28 6.30 7.92 -10.28
C LEU A 28 7.18 7.85 -9.04
N ILE A 29 8.31 7.16 -9.16
CA ILE A 29 9.21 6.83 -8.05
C ILE A 29 10.63 7.27 -8.42
N GLU A 30 11.26 8.03 -7.53
CA GLU A 30 12.68 8.38 -7.58
C GLU A 30 13.28 8.10 -6.21
N CYS A 31 14.50 7.54 -6.19
CA CYS A 31 15.20 7.27 -4.94
C CYS A 31 16.50 8.07 -4.89
N ASP A 32 16.73 8.78 -3.80
CA ASP A 32 18.04 9.32 -3.49
C ASP A 32 19.02 8.22 -3.10
N LYS A 33 20.32 8.51 -3.20
CA LYS A 33 21.35 7.61 -2.68
C LYS A 33 21.18 7.48 -1.16
N TYR A 34 21.04 6.24 -0.68
CA TYR A 34 20.87 5.97 0.76
C TYR A 34 21.77 4.82 1.21
N GLY A 35 22.68 5.10 2.15
CA GLY A 35 23.67 4.13 2.63
C GLY A 35 24.52 3.57 1.49
N ASN A 36 24.51 2.24 1.33
CA ASN A 36 25.21 1.52 0.27
C ASN A 36 24.35 1.27 -0.99
N LYS A 37 23.12 1.80 -1.05
CA LYS A 37 22.24 1.61 -2.20
C LYS A 37 22.39 2.78 -3.18
N PRO A 38 22.51 2.51 -4.49
CA PRO A 38 22.60 3.57 -5.49
C PRO A 38 21.29 4.35 -5.58
N SER A 39 21.36 5.58 -6.09
CA SER A 39 20.15 6.33 -6.45
C SER A 39 19.39 5.58 -7.55
N VAL A 40 18.06 5.69 -7.55
CA VAL A 40 17.21 5.17 -8.62
C VAL A 40 16.66 6.36 -9.38
N PRO A 41 16.92 6.48 -10.69
CA PRO A 41 16.34 7.54 -11.49
C PRO A 41 14.81 7.41 -11.52
N GLN A 42 14.12 8.48 -11.89
CA GLN A 42 12.67 8.49 -11.99
C GLN A 42 12.15 7.31 -12.85
N VAL A 43 11.34 6.44 -12.25
CA VAL A 43 10.67 5.31 -12.90
C VAL A 43 9.16 5.38 -12.67
N ILE A 44 8.39 4.97 -13.66
CA ILE A 44 6.93 4.89 -13.59
C ILE A 44 6.56 3.42 -13.40
N ASN A 45 5.73 3.15 -12.41
CA ASN A 45 5.19 1.84 -12.11
C ASN A 45 3.67 1.90 -12.04
N GLU A 46 2.99 0.95 -12.66
CA GLU A 46 1.53 0.88 -12.69
C GLU A 46 1.07 -0.33 -11.89
N CYS A 47 0.06 -0.15 -11.04
CA CYS A 47 -0.57 -1.26 -10.35
C CYS A 47 -1.78 -1.73 -11.17
N ASN A 48 -1.92 -3.02 -11.38
CA ASN A 48 -3.09 -3.59 -12.05
C ASN A 48 -4.22 -3.88 -11.06
N GLU A 49 -5.39 -4.25 -11.59
CA GLU A 49 -6.58 -4.64 -10.83
C GLU A 49 -6.37 -5.86 -9.90
N TYR A 50 -5.25 -6.58 -10.03
CA TYR A 50 -4.87 -7.71 -9.20
C TYR A 50 -3.88 -7.34 -8.08
N GLY A 51 -3.50 -6.06 -7.94
CA GLY A 51 -2.56 -5.59 -6.92
C GLY A 51 -1.10 -5.88 -7.25
N LYS A 52 -0.81 -6.14 -8.52
CA LYS A 52 0.54 -6.39 -9.02
C LYS A 52 1.04 -5.16 -9.75
N TRP A 53 2.30 -4.84 -9.51
CA TRP A 53 3.00 -3.77 -10.19
C TRP A 53 3.52 -4.24 -11.55
N SER A 54 3.50 -3.35 -12.53
CA SER A 54 3.99 -3.61 -13.90
C SER A 54 5.49 -3.92 -13.93
N ALA A 55 6.27 -3.36 -13.00
CA ALA A 55 7.67 -3.70 -12.80
C ALA A 55 8.03 -3.90 -11.32
N ALA A 56 9.25 -4.39 -11.09
CA ALA A 56 9.79 -4.58 -9.76
C ALA A 56 9.95 -3.22 -9.06
N LEU A 57 9.39 -3.13 -7.85
CA LEU A 57 9.48 -1.92 -7.05
C LEU A 57 10.94 -1.65 -6.63
N PRO A 58 11.42 -0.40 -6.73
CA PRO A 58 12.76 -0.06 -6.31
C PRO A 58 12.92 -0.19 -4.79
N HIS A 59 14.17 -0.34 -4.35
CA HIS A 59 14.49 -0.64 -2.96
C HIS A 59 14.08 0.44 -1.95
N CYS A 60 13.77 1.66 -2.42
CA CYS A 60 13.38 2.79 -1.59
C CYS A 60 11.88 2.85 -1.31
N VAL A 61 11.07 1.95 -1.86
CA VAL A 61 9.63 1.88 -1.59
C VAL A 61 9.24 0.53 -1.02
N GLU A 62 8.15 0.51 -0.27
CA GLU A 62 7.45 -0.70 0.13
C GLU A 62 5.94 -0.54 -0.04
N LYS A 63 5.25 -1.67 -0.11
CA LYS A 63 3.79 -1.67 -0.08
C LYS A 63 3.33 -1.31 1.32
N GLU A 64 2.49 -0.30 1.44
CA GLU A 64 1.81 0.09 2.67
C GLU A 64 0.67 -0.91 2.92
N GLY A 65 1.01 -2.17 3.18
CA GLY A 65 0.00 -3.18 3.42
C GLY A 65 -0.88 -2.77 4.60
N ILE A 66 -2.19 -2.69 4.39
CA ILE A 66 -3.14 -2.60 5.50
C ILE A 66 -3.02 -3.90 6.29
N LYS A 67 -2.39 -3.84 7.48
CA LYS A 67 -2.48 -4.94 8.44
C LYS A 67 -3.93 -5.04 8.86
N THR A 68 -4.66 -6.02 8.34
CA THR A 68 -6.01 -6.31 8.79
C THR A 68 -5.92 -6.62 10.28
N VAL A 69 -6.35 -5.69 11.14
CA VAL A 69 -6.46 -5.97 12.57
C VAL A 69 -7.47 -7.09 12.74
N GLN A 70 -7.15 -8.07 13.59
CA GLN A 70 -8.08 -9.16 13.85
C GLN A 70 -9.39 -8.57 14.37
N ALA A 71 -10.51 -9.05 13.81
CA ALA A 71 -11.83 -8.63 14.27
C ALA A 71 -11.91 -8.81 15.80
N PRO A 72 -12.43 -7.82 16.55
CA PRO A 72 -12.60 -7.97 17.98
C PRO A 72 -13.43 -9.23 18.24
N LYS A 73 -13.01 -10.05 19.20
CA LYS A 73 -13.77 -11.24 19.60
C LYS A 73 -15.19 -10.77 19.93
N LYS A 74 -16.19 -11.26 19.19
CA LYS A 74 -17.60 -11.03 19.50
C LYS A 74 -17.82 -11.50 20.93
N ARG A 75 -17.97 -10.56 21.87
CA ARG A 75 -18.48 -10.89 23.20
C ARG A 75 -19.98 -10.98 23.04
N THR A 76 -20.50 -12.21 23.07
CA THR A 76 -21.94 -12.43 23.19
C THR A 76 -22.36 -11.82 24.51
N HIS A 77 -23.23 -10.81 24.47
CA HIS A 77 -23.97 -10.40 25.66
C HIS A 77 -24.85 -11.59 26.06
N THR A 78 -24.47 -12.32 27.10
CA THR A 78 -25.37 -13.21 27.84
C THR A 78 -26.22 -12.35 28.77
N ASP A 79 -27.08 -11.50 28.21
CA ASP A 79 -28.17 -10.89 28.97
C ASP A 79 -29.44 -11.67 28.67
N ALA A 80 -29.50 -12.89 29.23
CA ALA A 80 -30.78 -13.50 29.57
C ALA A 80 -31.28 -12.79 30.84
N LEU A 81 -31.75 -11.56 30.69
CA LEU A 81 -32.62 -10.94 31.68
C LEU A 81 -34.05 -11.21 31.24
N ASP A 82 -34.57 -12.33 31.73
CA ASP A 82 -35.99 -12.62 31.85
C ASP A 82 -36.61 -11.48 32.68
N TYR A 83 -37.34 -10.58 32.03
CA TYR A 83 -38.07 -9.52 32.70
C TYR A 83 -39.55 -9.94 32.82
N PRO A 84 -40.16 -9.86 34.02
CA PRO A 84 -41.52 -10.33 34.29
C PRO A 84 -42.62 -9.53 33.58
#